data_AF-A0A2D9Q7J2-F1
#
_entry.id   AF-A0A2D9Q7J2-F1
#
_cell.length_a   1.000
_cell.length_b   1.000
_cell.length_c   1.000
_cell.angle_alpha   90.00
_cell.angle_beta   90.00
_cell.angle_gamma   90.00
#
_symmetry.space_group_name_H-M   'P 1'
#
loop_
_entity.id
_entity.type
_entity.pdbx_description
1 polymer ?
#
loop_
_entity_poly.entity_id
_entity_poly.type
_entity_poly.pdbx_seq_one_letter_code
_entity_poly.pdbx_strand_id
1 'polypeptide(L)'
;MNLINKMRNTFVLFTVLLSSIYSYSQVGIGTVNPAESSILDINDANNDKGILIPRVNISNLNNKAPITTATIEESLLVYNTNTTTGKGFYFWNGTKWTLLQASDDDKTIYNTNDNLTADRTVGLNGNSLSFNSGTHPALKIDDNRRITLGGYSGSTFAGLPVNFLGVNSVGQVVSLNLNSAYTQANSDWFEEATTTPPNNINDNIYTNGEVGINTTTPNAPLHIYEATGTAPTANNGTVILEHGDDGGVSSIVFKSKVNAGSDFGYISYSDNGSSSGFGTERSLLEIGVENDTPTGYPQGIDNINIASSGSVGVSNAMPDGSSSLDLGANDRGLLVNRVTLSAANNASPISNPANGLLVFNTATNFLPAGYENDVRPGFYYWDAAQSRWIPQTPESRSARYTNSNTTFNLNQQSAQRLPIFGYEQWNDDSTLYQATTGNNGNRIIVREDGRYEVTANISIESSNARTNIDAEFVVNPGGTSPTRYPGATSSTGYTRNANNHNHSSLHLNEVIELNANDILVIEVMQEANTGTVNMRVEGGCNFTIKKVK
;
A
#
# COMPACT_ATOMS: atom_id res chain seq x y z
N MET A 1 145.11 -90.32 -4.68
CA MET A 1 143.76 -89.86 -5.10
C MET A 1 143.18 -88.89 -4.06
N ASN A 2 143.73 -87.67 -3.90
CA ASN A 2 143.24 -86.72 -2.87
C ASN A 2 143.23 -85.22 -3.26
N LEU A 3 143.59 -84.87 -4.50
CA LEU A 3 143.64 -83.47 -4.94
C LEU A 3 142.34 -82.98 -5.60
N ILE A 4 141.60 -83.86 -6.29
CA ILE A 4 140.44 -83.49 -7.12
C ILE A 4 139.21 -83.11 -6.28
N ASN A 5 138.99 -83.76 -5.12
CA ASN A 5 137.82 -83.48 -4.28
C ASN A 5 137.90 -82.13 -3.55
N LYS A 6 139.11 -81.61 -3.25
CA LYS A 6 139.26 -80.29 -2.63
C LYS A 6 138.90 -79.16 -3.59
N MET A 7 139.26 -79.28 -4.88
CA MET A 7 138.99 -78.23 -5.87
C MET A 7 137.50 -78.09 -6.21
N ARG A 8 136.71 -79.18 -6.16
CA ARG A 8 135.27 -79.13 -6.42
C ARG A 8 134.50 -78.38 -5.33
N ASN A 9 134.88 -78.55 -4.06
CA ASN A 9 134.22 -77.87 -2.95
C ASN A 9 134.55 -76.36 -2.91
N THR A 10 135.77 -75.97 -3.33
CA THR A 10 136.13 -74.55 -3.40
C THR A 10 135.38 -73.81 -4.53
N PHE A 11 135.14 -74.47 -5.68
CA PHE A 11 134.42 -73.84 -6.80
C PHE A 11 132.92 -73.64 -6.52
N VAL A 12 132.29 -74.59 -5.83
CA VAL A 12 130.88 -74.45 -5.39
C VAL A 12 130.73 -73.35 -4.35
N LEU A 13 131.70 -73.24 -3.42
CA LEU A 13 131.66 -72.18 -2.41
C LEU A 13 131.84 -70.79 -3.04
N PHE A 14 132.66 -70.66 -4.09
CA PHE A 14 132.85 -69.39 -4.79
C PHE A 14 131.62 -68.95 -5.60
N THR A 15 130.81 -69.90 -6.09
CA THR A 15 129.62 -69.59 -6.90
C THR A 15 128.45 -69.10 -6.04
N VAL A 16 128.32 -69.58 -4.79
CA VAL A 16 127.27 -69.14 -3.85
C VAL A 16 127.55 -67.75 -3.26
N LEU A 17 128.81 -67.31 -3.24
CA LEU A 17 129.20 -65.98 -2.76
C LEU A 17 128.97 -64.85 -3.77
N LEU A 18 128.63 -65.14 -5.02
CA LEU A 18 128.50 -64.14 -6.11
C LEU A 18 127.04 -63.77 -6.49
N SER A 19 126.02 -64.32 -5.84
CA SER A 19 124.61 -63.96 -6.08
C SER A 19 124.06 -63.04 -4.99
N SER A 20 124.27 -61.74 -5.13
CA SER A 20 123.57 -60.71 -4.34
C SER A 20 122.13 -60.53 -4.86
N ILE A 21 121.17 -61.04 -4.10
CA ILE A 21 119.74 -60.77 -4.26
C ILE A 21 119.36 -59.49 -3.50
N TYR A 22 118.73 -58.53 -4.19
CA TYR A 22 118.13 -57.34 -3.59
C TYR A 22 116.81 -57.74 -2.91
N SER A 23 116.77 -57.76 -1.58
CA SER A 23 115.53 -57.92 -0.80
C SER A 23 114.97 -56.53 -0.45
N TYR A 24 113.75 -56.22 -0.89
CA TYR A 24 112.99 -55.09 -0.35
C TYR A 24 112.48 -55.46 1.04
N SER A 25 112.84 -54.70 2.07
CA SER A 25 112.35 -54.92 3.44
C SER A 25 111.34 -53.84 3.79
N GLN A 26 110.07 -54.22 4.04
CA GLN A 26 109.13 -53.39 4.78
C GLN A 26 109.59 -53.30 6.25
N VAL A 27 109.21 -52.23 6.95
CA VAL A 27 109.49 -52.08 8.38
C VAL A 27 108.25 -52.47 9.17
N GLY A 28 108.31 -53.61 9.83
CA GLY A 28 107.34 -53.98 10.87
C GLY A 28 107.84 -53.55 12.25
N ILE A 29 107.04 -52.81 13.01
CA ILE A 29 107.30 -52.55 14.43
C ILE A 29 106.20 -53.24 15.23
N GLY A 30 106.57 -54.28 15.98
CA GLY A 30 105.61 -55.10 16.74
C GLY A 30 104.83 -56.12 15.92
N THR A 31 105.07 -56.21 14.61
CA THR A 31 104.57 -57.28 13.72
C THR A 31 105.70 -57.91 12.90
N VAL A 32 105.62 -59.23 12.68
CA VAL A 32 106.51 -59.97 11.76
C VAL A 32 105.93 -60.12 10.36
N ASN A 33 104.68 -59.71 10.17
CA ASN A 33 103.98 -59.77 8.89
C ASN A 33 103.32 -58.41 8.60
N PRO A 34 104.12 -57.38 8.24
CA PRO A 34 103.58 -56.08 7.84
C PRO A 34 102.56 -56.23 6.71
N ALA A 35 101.51 -55.41 6.72
CA ALA A 35 100.53 -55.37 5.63
C ALA A 35 101.22 -55.08 4.29
N GLU A 36 100.84 -55.80 3.23
CA GLU A 36 101.46 -55.66 1.89
C GLU A 36 101.36 -54.24 1.32
N SER A 37 100.34 -53.48 1.73
CA SER A 37 100.11 -52.09 1.28
C SER A 37 100.84 -51.03 2.11
N SER A 38 101.70 -51.40 3.06
CA SER A 38 102.41 -50.43 3.91
C SER A 38 103.93 -50.54 3.78
N ILE A 39 104.61 -49.39 3.85
CA ILE A 39 106.08 -49.35 3.99
C ILE A 39 106.48 -49.50 5.47
N LEU A 40 105.63 -49.00 6.37
CA LEU A 40 105.75 -49.11 7.82
C LEU A 40 104.42 -49.60 8.39
N ASP A 41 104.45 -50.73 9.09
CA ASP A 41 103.31 -51.27 9.83
C ASP A 41 103.64 -51.31 11.32
N ILE A 42 102.80 -50.70 12.14
CA ILE A 42 102.98 -50.64 13.60
C ILE A 42 101.77 -51.32 14.22
N ASN A 43 102.03 -52.48 14.80
CA ASN A 43 101.00 -53.24 15.49
C ASN A 43 101.43 -53.46 16.94
N ASP A 44 100.60 -53.06 17.89
CA ASP A 44 100.75 -53.45 19.28
C ASP A 44 99.74 -54.56 19.57
N ALA A 45 100.21 -55.72 20.02
CA ALA A 45 99.38 -56.91 20.18
C ALA A 45 98.19 -56.71 21.14
N ASN A 46 98.23 -55.72 22.03
CA ASN A 46 97.17 -55.39 22.98
C ASN A 46 96.30 -54.19 22.54
N ASN A 47 96.62 -53.55 21.41
CA ASN A 47 96.00 -52.33 20.91
C ASN A 47 96.00 -51.16 21.93
N ASP A 48 96.99 -51.11 22.83
CA ASP A 48 97.06 -50.10 23.90
C ASP A 48 98.15 -49.03 23.69
N LYS A 49 98.97 -49.18 22.64
CA LYS A 49 100.01 -48.23 22.24
C LYS A 49 99.74 -47.63 20.87
N GLY A 50 100.23 -46.42 20.67
CA GLY A 50 100.18 -45.71 19.40
C GLY A 50 101.52 -45.09 19.03
N ILE A 51 101.55 -44.40 17.91
CA ILE A 51 102.72 -43.65 17.45
C ILE A 51 102.75 -42.24 18.08
N LEU A 52 103.88 -41.87 18.68
CA LEU A 52 104.16 -40.47 19.00
C LEU A 52 104.84 -39.81 17.81
N ILE A 53 104.09 -38.97 17.10
CA ILE A 53 104.58 -38.11 16.03
C ILE A 53 105.34 -36.92 16.64
N PRO A 54 106.39 -36.39 15.97
CA PRO A 54 107.13 -35.22 16.43
C PRO A 54 106.22 -34.06 16.85
N ARG A 55 106.46 -33.56 18.06
CA ARG A 55 105.73 -32.43 18.65
C ARG A 55 106.49 -31.15 18.39
N VAL A 56 105.88 -30.21 17.67
CA VAL A 56 106.52 -28.96 17.26
C VAL A 56 105.63 -27.77 17.60
N ASN A 57 106.23 -26.63 17.93
CA ASN A 57 105.49 -25.39 18.17
C ASN A 57 105.41 -24.60 16.85
N ILE A 58 104.24 -24.59 16.22
CA ILE A 58 104.00 -23.88 14.96
C ILE A 58 103.37 -22.53 15.27
N SER A 59 104.19 -21.49 15.33
CA SER A 59 103.70 -20.13 15.62
C SER A 59 102.95 -19.46 14.47
N ASN A 60 103.16 -19.93 13.24
CA ASN A 60 102.46 -19.44 12.05
C ASN A 60 102.19 -20.60 11.09
N LEU A 61 100.91 -20.95 10.89
CA LEU A 61 100.52 -22.07 10.04
C LEU A 61 100.90 -21.87 8.57
N ASN A 62 101.06 -20.64 8.09
CA ASN A 62 101.41 -20.34 6.70
C ASN A 62 102.92 -20.35 6.43
N ASN A 63 103.75 -20.68 7.43
CA ASN A 63 105.20 -20.74 7.29
C ASN A 63 105.71 -22.16 7.55
N LYS A 64 106.74 -22.59 6.82
CA LYS A 64 107.40 -23.89 7.03
C LYS A 64 108.05 -24.03 8.41
N ALA A 65 108.42 -22.92 9.04
CA ALA A 65 108.94 -22.93 10.41
C ALA A 65 107.94 -23.63 11.37
N PRO A 66 108.40 -24.45 12.33
CA PRO A 66 109.77 -24.54 12.87
C PRO A 66 110.70 -25.52 12.13
N ILE A 67 110.28 -26.10 11.00
CA ILE A 67 111.13 -26.98 10.21
C ILE A 67 112.16 -26.14 9.44
N THR A 68 113.44 -26.35 9.72
CA THR A 68 114.55 -25.49 9.26
C THR A 68 115.22 -25.96 7.96
N THR A 69 114.81 -27.10 7.42
CA THR A 69 115.34 -27.62 6.15
C THR A 69 115.00 -26.70 4.97
N ALA A 70 115.82 -26.74 3.91
CA ALA A 70 115.62 -25.91 2.72
C ALA A 70 114.25 -26.20 2.06
N THR A 71 113.89 -27.49 1.96
CA THR A 71 112.60 -27.99 1.48
C THR A 71 111.89 -28.77 2.60
N ILE A 72 110.55 -28.78 2.57
CA ILE A 72 109.67 -29.59 3.42
C ILE A 72 108.76 -30.38 2.48
N GLU A 73 108.62 -31.68 2.71
CA GLU A 73 107.80 -32.54 1.86
C GLU A 73 106.32 -32.42 2.24
N GLU A 74 105.45 -32.50 1.24
CA GLU A 74 104.01 -32.63 1.45
C GLU A 74 103.71 -33.90 2.26
N SER A 75 102.67 -33.84 3.07
CA SER A 75 102.26 -34.89 4.01
C SER A 75 103.22 -35.12 5.19
N LEU A 76 104.17 -34.22 5.45
CA LEU A 76 104.89 -34.24 6.72
C LEU A 76 103.90 -34.02 7.87
N LEU A 77 103.70 -35.05 8.71
CA LEU A 77 102.78 -35.03 9.85
C LEU A 77 103.53 -34.63 11.13
N VAL A 78 102.96 -33.69 11.87
CA VAL A 78 103.44 -33.25 13.18
C VAL A 78 102.28 -33.03 14.15
N TYR A 79 102.57 -33.03 15.44
CA TYR A 79 101.62 -32.56 16.44
C TYR A 79 101.97 -31.12 16.85
N ASN A 80 101.11 -30.16 16.51
CA ASN A 80 101.29 -28.76 16.90
C ASN A 80 101.00 -28.59 18.39
N THR A 81 101.97 -28.08 19.13
CA THR A 81 101.83 -27.79 20.57
C THR A 81 101.42 -26.36 20.87
N ASN A 82 101.38 -25.48 19.86
CA ASN A 82 101.01 -24.08 20.04
C ASN A 82 99.50 -23.94 20.30
N THR A 83 99.13 -23.39 21.45
CA THR A 83 97.73 -23.19 21.84
C THR A 83 97.05 -22.05 21.10
N THR A 84 97.82 -21.09 20.56
CA THR A 84 97.30 -19.92 19.84
C THR A 84 96.96 -20.25 18.40
N THR A 85 97.78 -21.03 17.70
CA THR A 85 97.51 -21.48 16.33
C THR A 85 96.70 -22.78 16.26
N GLY A 86 96.19 -23.25 17.40
CA GLY A 86 95.39 -24.46 17.52
C GLY A 86 96.25 -25.70 17.72
N LYS A 87 96.11 -26.33 18.89
CA LYS A 87 96.78 -27.58 19.25
C LYS A 87 96.12 -28.75 18.51
N GLY A 88 96.89 -29.65 17.90
CA GLY A 88 96.33 -30.79 17.17
C GLY A 88 97.32 -31.45 16.21
N PHE A 89 96.83 -32.43 15.45
CA PHE A 89 97.61 -33.03 14.37
C PHE A 89 97.55 -32.14 13.13
N TYR A 90 98.71 -31.76 12.62
CA TYR A 90 98.86 -30.96 11.42
C TYR A 90 99.73 -31.69 10.41
N PHE A 91 99.38 -31.58 9.15
CA PHE A 91 100.25 -31.99 8.05
C PHE A 91 100.61 -30.80 7.18
N TRP A 92 101.80 -30.84 6.58
CA TRP A 92 102.18 -29.87 5.54
C TRP A 92 101.46 -30.22 4.24
N ASN A 93 100.62 -29.31 3.73
CA ASN A 93 99.85 -29.55 2.49
C ASN A 93 100.58 -29.05 1.21
N GLY A 94 101.89 -28.84 1.29
CA GLY A 94 102.69 -28.21 0.23
C GLY A 94 102.84 -26.69 0.36
N THR A 95 101.92 -25.99 1.06
CA THR A 95 101.95 -24.52 1.20
C THR A 95 101.80 -24.00 2.63
N LYS A 96 101.09 -24.75 3.49
CA LYS A 96 100.83 -24.40 4.88
C LYS A 96 100.57 -25.64 5.73
N TRP A 97 100.67 -25.47 7.04
CA TRP A 97 100.21 -26.43 8.03
C TRP A 97 98.68 -26.45 8.07
N THR A 98 98.09 -27.61 7.81
CA THR A 98 96.65 -27.81 7.82
C THR A 98 96.25 -28.77 8.94
N LEU A 99 95.25 -28.38 9.73
CA LEU A 99 94.70 -29.19 10.82
C LEU A 99 93.94 -30.39 10.24
N LEU A 100 94.11 -31.56 10.87
CA LEU A 100 93.36 -32.77 10.56
C LEU A 100 92.15 -32.90 11.51
N GLN A 101 90.92 -32.64 11.03
CA GLN A 101 89.66 -32.68 11.81
C GLN A 101 88.47 -33.23 10.98
N ALA A 102 87.46 -33.84 11.64
CA ALA A 102 86.18 -34.30 11.06
C ALA A 102 85.03 -33.26 11.22
N SER A 103 84.08 -33.19 10.28
CA SER A 103 82.97 -32.22 10.24
C SER A 103 81.60 -32.87 10.55
N ASP A 104 80.89 -32.40 11.60
CA ASP A 104 79.59 -32.95 12.08
C ASP A 104 78.38 -31.98 11.97
N ASP A 105 78.44 -30.92 11.14
CA ASP A 105 77.51 -29.77 11.23
C ASP A 105 76.30 -29.73 10.25
N ASP A 106 75.97 -30.78 9.50
CA ASP A 106 74.80 -30.80 8.60
C ASP A 106 73.49 -31.27 9.28
N LYS A 107 72.98 -30.53 10.27
CA LYS A 107 71.64 -30.78 10.85
C LYS A 107 70.57 -29.87 10.23
N THR A 108 69.54 -30.46 9.62
CA THR A 108 68.36 -29.76 9.06
C THR A 108 67.07 -30.44 9.51
N ILE A 109 65.91 -29.78 9.37
CA ILE A 109 64.56 -30.31 9.72
C ILE A 109 64.17 -31.63 9.04
N TYR A 110 65.01 -32.18 8.15
CA TYR A 110 64.78 -33.44 7.46
C TYR A 110 65.50 -34.64 8.08
N ASN A 111 66.44 -34.45 9.01
CA ASN A 111 67.28 -35.54 9.52
C ASN A 111 67.17 -35.83 11.02
N THR A 112 66.49 -35.01 11.84
CA THR A 112 66.13 -35.34 13.24
C THR A 112 64.79 -34.71 13.67
N ASN A 113 64.05 -35.40 14.56
CA ASN A 113 62.72 -34.99 15.08
C ASN A 113 62.81 -34.19 16.40
N ASP A 114 63.71 -33.22 16.50
CA ASP A 114 63.84 -32.40 17.71
C ASP A 114 62.86 -31.21 17.73
N ASN A 115 62.51 -30.72 18.93
CA ASN A 115 61.66 -29.56 19.10
C ASN A 115 62.37 -28.26 18.65
N LEU A 116 61.67 -27.42 17.88
CA LEU A 116 62.13 -26.07 17.56
C LEU A 116 62.08 -25.20 18.82
N THR A 117 63.19 -24.54 19.15
CA THR A 117 63.31 -23.67 20.34
C THR A 117 62.99 -22.20 20.07
N ALA A 118 62.71 -21.84 18.80
CA ALA A 118 62.27 -20.53 18.36
C ALA A 118 61.58 -20.62 16.99
N ASP A 119 60.82 -19.57 16.65
CA ASP A 119 60.20 -19.44 15.33
C ASP A 119 61.24 -19.45 14.21
N ARG A 120 60.94 -20.12 13.10
CA ARG A 120 61.74 -20.13 11.89
C ARG A 120 60.98 -19.44 10.78
N THR A 121 61.52 -18.35 10.27
CA THR A 121 61.02 -17.70 9.06
C THR A 121 61.69 -18.33 7.84
N VAL A 122 60.89 -18.93 6.94
CA VAL A 122 61.39 -19.39 5.64
C VAL A 122 61.18 -18.27 4.62
N GLY A 123 62.27 -17.64 4.18
CA GLY A 123 62.26 -16.73 3.04
C GLY A 123 62.24 -17.52 1.74
N LEU A 124 61.14 -17.47 1.00
CA LEU A 124 60.92 -18.28 -0.20
C LEU A 124 61.61 -17.73 -1.45
N ASN A 125 61.98 -16.44 -1.48
CA ASN A 125 62.78 -15.81 -2.54
C ASN A 125 62.29 -16.09 -3.99
N GLY A 126 60.98 -16.03 -4.23
CA GLY A 126 60.37 -16.30 -5.54
C GLY A 126 60.00 -17.78 -5.78
N ASN A 127 60.29 -18.67 -4.82
CA ASN A 127 60.09 -20.11 -4.94
C ASN A 127 58.87 -20.58 -4.14
N SER A 128 58.67 -21.90 -4.04
CA SER A 128 57.57 -22.48 -3.26
C SER A 128 58.08 -23.58 -2.35
N LEU A 129 57.54 -23.66 -1.14
CA LEU A 129 57.71 -24.80 -0.26
C LEU A 129 56.58 -25.81 -0.57
N SER A 130 56.95 -27.00 -1.03
CA SER A 130 56.00 -28.05 -1.42
C SER A 130 56.21 -29.31 -0.59
N PHE A 131 55.13 -29.84 -0.01
CA PHE A 131 55.12 -31.16 0.61
C PHE A 131 54.54 -32.16 -0.39
N ASN A 132 55.41 -33.02 -0.95
CA ASN A 132 55.06 -33.91 -2.05
C ASN A 132 54.95 -35.37 -1.57
N SER A 133 53.94 -36.10 -2.06
CA SER A 133 53.85 -37.56 -1.99
C SER A 133 53.74 -38.12 -3.41
N GLY A 134 54.88 -38.27 -4.09
CA GLY A 134 54.91 -38.73 -5.48
C GLY A 134 54.48 -37.66 -6.49
N THR A 135 53.65 -38.00 -7.47
CA THR A 135 53.39 -37.15 -8.67
C THR A 135 52.47 -35.95 -8.46
N HIS A 136 51.97 -35.69 -7.24
CA HIS A 136 51.15 -34.52 -6.94
C HIS A 136 51.59 -33.84 -5.63
N PRO A 137 51.68 -32.49 -5.57
CA PRO A 137 51.87 -31.78 -4.31
C PRO A 137 50.61 -31.87 -3.44
N ALA A 138 50.75 -32.32 -2.19
CA ALA A 138 49.63 -32.41 -1.25
C ALA A 138 49.26 -31.03 -0.68
N LEU A 139 50.25 -30.16 -0.49
CA LEU A 139 50.10 -28.80 0.02
C LEU A 139 51.23 -27.92 -0.53
N LYS A 140 50.86 -26.83 -1.22
CA LYS A 140 51.79 -25.80 -1.70
C LYS A 140 51.43 -24.45 -1.08
N ILE A 141 52.43 -23.78 -0.50
CA ILE A 141 52.36 -22.37 -0.11
C ILE A 141 53.29 -21.60 -1.04
N ASP A 142 52.77 -20.57 -1.71
CA ASP A 142 53.55 -19.73 -2.62
C ASP A 142 53.63 -18.25 -2.17
N ASP A 143 54.51 -17.50 -2.83
CA ASP A 143 54.82 -16.11 -2.50
C ASP A 143 53.65 -15.13 -2.71
N ASN A 144 52.57 -15.56 -3.36
CA ASN A 144 51.33 -14.79 -3.46
C ASN A 144 50.41 -15.04 -2.25
N ARG A 145 50.92 -15.65 -1.17
CA ARG A 145 50.18 -16.03 0.05
C ARG A 145 49.02 -16.99 -0.25
N ARG A 146 49.12 -17.79 -1.32
CA ARG A 146 48.10 -18.78 -1.67
C ARG A 146 48.44 -20.13 -1.05
N ILE A 147 47.42 -20.78 -0.49
CA ILE A 147 47.45 -22.19 -0.12
C ILE A 147 46.78 -22.97 -1.25
N THR A 148 47.56 -23.77 -1.98
CA THR A 148 47.04 -24.66 -3.02
C THR A 148 47.03 -26.10 -2.49
N LEU A 149 45.85 -26.71 -2.47
CA LEU A 149 45.67 -28.15 -2.23
C LEU A 149 45.63 -28.86 -3.59
N GLY A 150 46.31 -30.00 -3.71
CA GLY A 150 46.30 -30.77 -4.96
C GLY A 150 44.88 -31.16 -5.38
N GLY A 151 44.52 -30.94 -6.64
CA GLY A 151 43.20 -31.28 -7.16
C GLY A 151 42.94 -32.79 -7.09
N TYR A 152 41.82 -33.18 -6.47
CA TYR A 152 41.34 -34.57 -6.48
C TYR A 152 40.74 -34.87 -7.86
N SER A 153 41.48 -35.64 -8.66
CA SER A 153 41.05 -36.32 -9.90
C SER A 153 39.73 -35.87 -10.55
N GLY A 154 39.78 -34.82 -11.37
CA GLY A 154 38.97 -34.67 -12.59
C GLY A 154 37.43 -34.81 -12.57
N SER A 155 36.76 -34.90 -11.42
CA SER A 155 35.30 -34.93 -11.32
C SER A 155 34.81 -33.77 -10.46
N THR A 156 34.05 -32.86 -11.05
CA THR A 156 33.27 -31.86 -10.30
C THR A 156 32.48 -32.54 -9.19
N PHE A 157 32.69 -32.12 -7.95
CA PHE A 157 31.85 -32.55 -6.83
C PHE A 157 30.40 -32.10 -7.12
N ALA A 158 29.53 -33.04 -7.48
CA ALA A 158 28.10 -32.81 -7.62
C ALA A 158 27.45 -33.01 -6.25
N GLY A 159 27.62 -32.04 -5.37
CA GLY A 159 27.00 -32.00 -4.04
C GLY A 159 27.30 -30.67 -3.38
N LEU A 160 26.29 -30.06 -2.74
CA LEU A 160 26.47 -28.81 -2.00
C LEU A 160 27.52 -29.02 -0.89
N PRO A 161 28.62 -28.24 -0.87
CA PRO A 161 29.61 -28.35 0.19
C PRO A 161 28.95 -27.96 1.53
N VAL A 162 28.99 -28.87 2.52
CA VAL A 162 28.38 -28.66 3.86
C VAL A 162 29.18 -27.72 4.76
N ASN A 163 30.41 -27.36 4.40
CA ASN A 163 31.28 -26.46 5.17
C ASN A 163 32.08 -25.54 4.24
N PHE A 164 32.20 -24.27 4.61
CA PHE A 164 33.10 -23.30 3.98
C PHE A 164 34.31 -23.03 4.86
N LEU A 165 35.47 -22.75 4.25
CA LEU A 165 36.60 -22.17 4.97
C LEU A 165 36.36 -20.67 5.14
N GLY A 166 36.16 -20.22 6.38
CA GLY A 166 36.09 -18.80 6.74
C GLY A 166 37.28 -18.38 7.59
N VAL A 167 37.36 -17.10 7.92
CA VAL A 167 38.33 -16.57 8.88
C VAL A 167 37.60 -16.03 10.10
N ASN A 168 38.09 -16.34 11.31
CA ASN A 168 37.54 -15.75 12.53
C ASN A 168 38.03 -14.30 12.72
N SER A 169 37.57 -13.62 13.77
CA SER A 169 37.93 -12.23 14.09
C SER A 169 39.43 -12.01 14.36
N VAL A 170 40.21 -13.07 14.47
CA VAL A 170 41.67 -13.07 14.68
C VAL A 170 42.41 -13.54 13.42
N GLY A 171 41.70 -13.74 12.30
CA GLY A 171 42.27 -14.13 11.01
C GLY A 171 42.62 -15.61 10.87
N GLN A 172 42.21 -16.47 11.80
CA GLN A 172 42.45 -17.92 11.70
C GLN A 172 41.43 -18.58 10.78
N VAL A 173 41.89 -19.49 9.92
CA VAL A 173 41.01 -20.28 9.06
C VAL A 173 40.21 -21.28 9.90
N VAL A 174 38.88 -21.20 9.86
CA VAL A 174 37.95 -22.06 10.59
C VAL A 174 36.91 -22.66 9.65
N SER A 175 36.42 -23.85 9.98
CA SER A 175 35.26 -24.43 9.30
C SER A 175 34.01 -23.67 9.73
N LEU A 176 33.38 -22.96 8.80
CA LEU A 176 32.08 -22.34 9.03
C LEU A 176 30.99 -23.32 8.59
N ASN A 177 30.11 -23.65 9.53
CA ASN A 177 28.83 -24.26 9.20
C ASN A 177 27.99 -23.21 8.47
N LEU A 178 27.27 -23.61 7.41
CA LEU A 178 26.45 -22.72 6.57
C LEU A 178 25.56 -21.76 7.39
N ASN A 179 25.03 -22.22 8.52
CA ASN A 179 24.07 -21.47 9.31
C ASN A 179 24.67 -20.26 10.06
N SER A 180 25.99 -20.14 10.18
CA SER A 180 26.64 -19.06 10.94
C SER A 180 27.23 -17.94 10.07
N ALA A 181 27.30 -18.13 8.74
CA ALA A 181 27.89 -17.14 7.83
C ALA A 181 26.92 -16.02 7.41
N TYR A 182 25.61 -16.18 7.66
CA TYR A 182 24.55 -15.32 7.12
C TYR A 182 23.91 -14.34 8.14
N THR A 183 24.33 -14.33 9.41
CA THR A 183 23.56 -13.66 10.47
C THR A 183 23.87 -12.16 10.71
N GLN A 184 24.23 -11.38 9.69
CA GLN A 184 24.34 -9.91 9.82
C GLN A 184 23.76 -9.14 8.62
N ALA A 185 22.62 -9.56 8.10
CA ALA A 185 21.70 -8.65 7.42
C ALA A 185 20.57 -8.31 8.41
N ASN A 186 20.34 -7.04 8.69
CA ASN A 186 19.08 -6.61 9.29
C ASN A 186 17.97 -7.07 8.33
N SER A 187 17.28 -8.14 8.70
CA SER A 187 16.27 -8.71 7.81
C SER A 187 14.94 -8.15 8.25
N ASP A 188 14.29 -7.38 7.37
CA ASP A 188 12.99 -6.75 7.63
C ASP A 188 11.83 -7.77 7.62
N TRP A 189 12.12 -9.05 7.36
CA TRP A 189 11.19 -10.18 7.26
C TRP A 189 11.86 -11.48 7.72
N PHE A 190 11.08 -12.41 8.29
CA PHE A 190 11.52 -13.74 8.75
C PHE A 190 10.90 -14.84 7.89
N GLU A 191 11.53 -16.02 7.82
CA GLU A 191 10.94 -17.21 7.19
C GLU A 191 9.64 -17.61 7.90
N GLU A 192 8.67 -18.14 7.14
CA GLU A 192 7.34 -18.52 7.64
C GLU A 192 7.42 -19.32 8.94
N ALA A 193 6.74 -18.84 9.99
CA ALA A 193 6.66 -19.47 11.32
C ALA A 193 7.99 -19.58 12.08
N THR A 194 9.00 -18.77 11.73
CA THR A 194 10.31 -18.77 12.38
C THR A 194 10.73 -17.35 12.82
N THR A 195 11.87 -17.27 13.52
CA THR A 195 12.63 -16.03 13.69
C THR A 195 13.92 -16.04 12.86
N THR A 196 14.00 -16.90 11.83
CA THR A 196 15.19 -17.02 11.00
C THR A 196 15.12 -16.07 9.80
N PRO A 197 16.21 -15.33 9.51
CA PRO A 197 16.31 -14.56 8.28
C PRO A 197 16.14 -15.46 7.05
N PRO A 198 15.43 -14.97 6.02
CA PRO A 198 15.24 -15.67 4.75
C PRO A 198 16.57 -16.00 4.11
N ASN A 199 16.77 -17.28 3.81
CA ASN A 199 18.03 -17.78 3.27
C ASN A 199 17.93 -18.18 1.78
N ASN A 200 16.73 -18.16 1.20
CA ASN A 200 16.49 -18.50 -0.20
C ASN A 200 15.63 -17.44 -0.90
N ILE A 201 15.94 -17.14 -2.17
CA ILE A 201 15.08 -16.28 -3.02
C ILE A 201 13.68 -16.90 -3.20
N ASN A 202 13.51 -18.19 -2.92
CA ASN A 202 12.24 -18.89 -2.98
C ASN A 202 11.42 -18.84 -1.68
N ASP A 203 11.87 -18.11 -0.65
CA ASP A 203 11.13 -17.95 0.61
C ASP A 203 10.08 -16.83 0.45
N ASN A 204 8.86 -17.26 0.13
CA ASN A 204 7.55 -16.59 -0.01
C ASN A 204 7.36 -15.33 -0.88
N ILE A 205 8.32 -14.44 -1.12
CA ILE A 205 8.05 -13.30 -2.04
C ILE A 205 8.10 -13.70 -3.53
N TYR A 206 8.76 -14.82 -3.89
CA TYR A 206 8.93 -15.25 -5.28
C TYR A 206 8.30 -16.59 -5.67
N THR A 207 7.87 -17.45 -4.73
CA THR A 207 7.39 -18.82 -5.06
C THR A 207 5.89 -18.90 -5.35
N ASN A 208 5.06 -18.22 -4.55
CA ASN A 208 3.60 -18.21 -4.73
C ASN A 208 2.99 -16.80 -4.87
N GLY A 209 3.80 -15.75 -4.64
CA GLY A 209 3.36 -14.35 -4.80
C GLY A 209 2.46 -13.83 -3.67
N GLU A 210 2.51 -14.43 -2.48
CA GLU A 210 1.72 -14.02 -1.30
C GLU A 210 2.59 -13.52 -0.15
N VAL A 211 2.20 -12.39 0.44
CA VAL A 211 2.83 -11.76 1.61
C VAL A 211 1.91 -11.88 2.82
N GLY A 212 2.32 -12.67 3.81
CA GLY A 212 1.66 -12.73 5.12
C GLY A 212 2.34 -11.80 6.14
N ILE A 213 1.58 -10.92 6.78
CA ILE A 213 2.04 -10.12 7.93
C ILE A 213 1.39 -10.67 9.19
N ASN A 214 2.22 -11.15 10.12
CA ASN A 214 1.80 -11.77 11.38
C ASN A 214 0.87 -13.01 11.19
N THR A 215 0.96 -13.67 10.03
CA THR A 215 0.31 -14.95 9.71
C THR A 215 1.27 -15.81 8.90
N THR A 216 1.20 -17.12 9.10
CA THR A 216 2.03 -18.10 8.37
C THR A 216 1.28 -18.67 7.17
N THR A 217 -0.05 -18.66 7.18
CA THR A 217 -0.88 -19.18 6.09
C THR A 217 -1.65 -18.04 5.42
N PRO A 218 -1.03 -17.26 4.52
CA PRO A 218 -1.76 -16.27 3.73
C PRO A 218 -2.86 -16.95 2.89
N ASN A 219 -3.98 -16.26 2.70
CA ASN A 219 -5.11 -16.71 1.86
C ASN A 219 -5.28 -15.82 0.62
N ALA A 220 -4.38 -14.84 0.45
CA ALA A 220 -4.40 -13.82 -0.57
C ALA A 220 -2.98 -13.29 -0.79
N PRO A 221 -2.70 -12.65 -1.95
CA PRO A 221 -1.40 -12.04 -2.23
C PRO A 221 -0.87 -11.07 -1.16
N LEU A 222 -1.76 -10.45 -0.38
CA LEU A 222 -1.42 -9.74 0.86
C LEU A 222 -2.43 -10.15 1.93
N HIS A 223 -1.98 -10.77 3.01
CA HIS A 223 -2.80 -11.13 4.17
C HIS A 223 -2.18 -10.54 5.44
N ILE A 224 -2.87 -9.60 6.07
CA ILE A 224 -2.49 -8.98 7.35
C ILE A 224 -3.39 -9.55 8.44
N TYR A 225 -2.81 -10.16 9.46
CA TYR A 225 -3.55 -10.75 10.57
C TYR A 225 -3.20 -10.08 11.90
N GLU A 226 -4.22 -9.65 12.65
CA GLU A 226 -4.09 -9.19 14.03
C GLU A 226 -4.86 -10.13 14.97
N ALA A 227 -4.17 -10.71 15.97
CA ALA A 227 -4.82 -11.58 16.95
C ALA A 227 -5.85 -10.83 17.82
N THR A 228 -5.58 -9.54 18.09
CA THR A 228 -6.50 -8.59 18.72
C THR A 228 -6.60 -7.40 17.78
N GLY A 229 -7.78 -7.14 17.20
CA GLY A 229 -7.94 -6.06 16.22
C GLY A 229 -7.66 -4.67 16.81
N THR A 230 -6.91 -3.86 16.06
CA THR A 230 -6.59 -2.48 16.45
C THR A 230 -7.71 -1.53 16.00
N ALA A 231 -8.44 -0.95 16.95
CA ALA A 231 -9.47 0.06 16.64
C ALA A 231 -8.84 1.32 16.02
N PRO A 232 -9.49 1.96 15.02
CA PRO A 232 -8.93 3.14 14.38
C PRO A 232 -8.83 4.32 15.35
N THR A 233 -7.66 4.93 15.41
CA THR A 233 -7.38 6.21 16.09
C THR A 233 -6.55 7.09 15.15
N ALA A 234 -6.29 8.34 15.53
CA ALA A 234 -5.43 9.22 14.73
C ALA A 234 -4.01 8.68 14.48
N ASN A 235 -3.52 7.74 15.29
CA ASN A 235 -2.14 7.23 15.22
C ASN A 235 -2.04 5.69 15.11
N ASN A 236 -3.15 4.96 15.16
CA ASN A 236 -3.14 3.49 15.19
C ASN A 236 -4.28 2.93 14.34
N GLY A 237 -4.02 1.79 13.69
CA GLY A 237 -4.98 0.97 12.96
C GLY A 237 -4.27 -0.27 12.41
N THR A 238 -5.02 -1.27 11.93
CA THR A 238 -4.45 -2.49 11.31
C THR A 238 -3.59 -2.18 10.08
N VAL A 239 -4.02 -1.20 9.28
CA VAL A 239 -3.28 -0.67 8.12
C VAL A 239 -3.33 0.85 8.19
N ILE A 240 -2.16 1.49 8.15
CA ILE A 240 -2.01 2.94 8.08
C ILE A 240 -1.43 3.28 6.71
N LEU A 241 -2.14 4.13 5.95
CA LEU A 241 -1.69 4.68 4.68
C LEU A 241 -1.57 6.20 4.82
N GLU A 242 -0.34 6.71 4.93
CA GLU A 242 -0.06 8.14 5.10
C GLU A 242 0.71 8.70 3.90
N HIS A 243 0.55 10.01 3.67
CA HIS A 243 1.30 10.78 2.68
C HIS A 243 2.03 11.92 3.41
N GLY A 244 3.22 12.26 2.92
CA GLY A 244 4.12 13.22 3.60
C GLY A 244 3.92 14.68 3.20
N ASP A 245 3.06 14.95 2.22
CA ASP A 245 2.78 16.26 1.66
C ASP A 245 1.42 16.82 2.10
N ASP A 246 1.39 18.10 2.47
CA ASP A 246 0.17 18.83 2.81
C ASP A 246 -0.78 18.86 1.60
N GLY A 247 -2.03 18.45 1.78
CA GLY A 247 -2.98 18.36 0.65
C GLY A 247 -2.84 17.09 -0.19
N GLY A 248 -1.93 16.18 0.19
CA GLY A 248 -1.67 14.93 -0.52
C GLY A 248 -2.80 13.91 -0.41
N VAL A 249 -2.61 12.77 -1.07
CA VAL A 249 -3.61 11.70 -1.16
C VAL A 249 -2.96 10.34 -0.97
N SER A 250 -3.49 9.57 -0.01
CA SER A 250 -3.22 8.14 0.11
C SER A 250 -4.31 7.35 -0.64
N SER A 251 -3.95 6.31 -1.40
CA SER A 251 -4.94 5.55 -2.15
C SER A 251 -4.61 4.07 -2.35
N ILE A 252 -5.66 3.30 -2.62
CA ILE A 252 -5.61 1.93 -3.16
C ILE A 252 -6.27 1.98 -4.54
N VAL A 253 -5.57 1.54 -5.58
CA VAL A 253 -6.03 1.60 -6.97
C VAL A 253 -6.30 0.20 -7.54
N PHE A 254 -7.49 0.02 -8.10
CA PHE A 254 -7.95 -1.18 -8.80
C PHE A 254 -7.89 -0.94 -10.32
N LYS A 255 -6.79 -1.34 -10.93
CA LYS A 255 -6.55 -1.08 -12.36
C LYS A 255 -7.39 -1.99 -13.27
N SER A 256 -8.01 -1.40 -14.29
CA SER A 256 -8.58 -2.18 -15.40
C SER A 256 -7.47 -2.87 -16.18
N LYS A 257 -7.66 -4.15 -16.50
CA LYS A 257 -6.79 -4.87 -17.43
C LYS A 257 -7.06 -4.47 -18.89
N VAL A 258 -8.31 -4.16 -19.20
CA VAL A 258 -8.77 -3.91 -20.57
C VAL A 258 -8.36 -2.51 -21.03
N ASN A 259 -8.42 -1.52 -20.14
CA ASN A 259 -8.03 -0.14 -20.44
C ASN A 259 -7.07 0.41 -19.37
N ALA A 260 -5.90 -0.24 -19.27
CA ALA A 260 -4.91 0.06 -18.25
C ALA A 260 -4.39 1.51 -18.37
N GLY A 261 -4.64 2.30 -17.32
CA GLY A 261 -4.20 3.71 -17.24
C GLY A 261 -5.29 4.75 -17.50
N SER A 262 -6.51 4.32 -17.83
CA SER A 262 -7.66 5.22 -18.03
C SER A 262 -8.91 4.73 -17.28
N ASP A 263 -9.16 3.42 -17.23
CA ASP A 263 -10.26 2.83 -16.46
C ASP A 263 -9.74 2.21 -15.14
N PHE A 264 -10.25 2.67 -14.01
CA PHE A 264 -9.84 2.18 -12.69
C PHE A 264 -10.88 2.50 -11.61
N GLY A 265 -10.93 1.64 -10.58
CA GLY A 265 -11.55 1.96 -9.30
C GLY A 265 -10.51 2.39 -8.28
N TYR A 266 -10.90 3.12 -7.25
CA TYR A 266 -10.00 3.45 -6.15
C TYR A 266 -10.72 3.67 -4.82
N ILE A 267 -9.96 3.56 -3.74
CA ILE A 267 -10.29 4.10 -2.42
C ILE A 267 -9.21 5.10 -2.09
N SER A 268 -9.56 6.34 -1.79
CA SER A 268 -8.59 7.38 -1.46
C SER A 268 -9.01 8.19 -0.25
N TYR A 269 -8.00 8.63 0.50
CA TYR A 269 -8.14 9.62 1.54
C TYR A 269 -7.28 10.82 1.14
N SER A 270 -7.92 11.99 1.02
CA SER A 270 -7.23 13.26 0.84
C SER A 270 -7.40 14.10 2.10
N ASP A 271 -6.27 14.56 2.64
CA ASP A 271 -6.28 15.63 3.64
C ASP A 271 -6.37 16.97 2.89
N ASN A 272 -7.29 17.85 3.30
CA ASN A 272 -7.32 19.27 2.98
C ASN A 272 -7.02 19.66 1.50
N GLY A 273 -7.95 19.36 0.59
CA GLY A 273 -7.94 19.88 -0.77
C GLY A 273 -8.35 21.36 -0.81
N SER A 274 -7.39 22.29 -0.90
CA SER A 274 -7.70 23.71 -0.98
C SER A 274 -8.31 24.11 -2.35
N SER A 275 -9.52 24.65 -2.32
CA SER A 275 -9.98 25.68 -3.27
C SER A 275 -11.15 26.54 -2.76
N SER A 276 -11.78 26.18 -1.63
CA SER A 276 -12.85 26.99 -1.03
C SER A 276 -12.56 27.33 0.43
N GLY A 277 -11.89 28.47 0.67
CA GLY A 277 -11.88 29.35 1.86
C GLY A 277 -12.34 28.91 3.26
N PHE A 278 -12.32 27.63 3.64
CA PHE A 278 -12.86 27.14 4.90
C PHE A 278 -11.93 26.08 5.52
N GLY A 279 -11.13 26.48 6.52
CA GLY A 279 -10.58 25.67 7.62
C GLY A 279 -9.60 24.53 7.31
N THR A 280 -8.59 24.35 8.16
CA THR A 280 -7.53 23.33 8.08
C THR A 280 -7.94 21.91 8.51
N GLU A 281 -9.23 21.57 8.50
CA GLU A 281 -9.77 20.33 9.10
C GLU A 281 -10.70 19.55 8.16
N ARG A 282 -10.63 19.79 6.84
CA ARG A 282 -11.43 19.04 5.87
C ARG A 282 -10.68 17.80 5.43
N SER A 283 -11.29 16.65 5.56
CA SER A 283 -10.85 15.41 4.91
C SER A 283 -11.95 14.82 4.05
N LEU A 284 -11.55 14.08 3.02
CA LEU A 284 -12.46 13.36 2.13
C LEU A 284 -11.98 11.92 2.00
N LEU A 285 -12.85 10.99 2.39
CA LEU A 285 -12.75 9.60 1.99
C LEU A 285 -13.60 9.42 0.73
N GLU A 286 -12.97 9.03 -0.35
CA GLU A 286 -13.62 8.77 -1.63
C GLU A 286 -13.49 7.29 -2.00
N ILE A 287 -14.61 6.71 -2.43
CA ILE A 287 -14.65 5.43 -3.13
C ILE A 287 -15.14 5.77 -4.52
N GLY A 288 -14.28 5.59 -5.51
CA GLY A 288 -14.49 6.10 -6.86
C GLY A 288 -14.28 5.04 -7.92
N VAL A 289 -14.90 5.28 -9.07
CA VAL A 289 -14.65 4.60 -10.34
C VAL A 289 -14.52 5.71 -11.39
N GLU A 290 -13.42 5.68 -12.13
CA GLU A 290 -13.10 6.68 -13.13
C GLU A 290 -12.84 6.01 -14.47
N ASN A 291 -13.42 6.62 -15.51
CA ASN A 291 -13.13 6.38 -16.91
C ASN A 291 -13.08 7.74 -17.63
N ASP A 292 -12.21 7.90 -18.62
CA ASP A 292 -12.08 9.16 -19.35
C ASP A 292 -13.40 9.59 -20.02
N THR A 293 -13.72 10.88 -19.90
CA THR A 293 -15.03 11.54 -20.11
C THR A 293 -15.90 11.02 -21.28
N PRO A 294 -17.20 10.76 -21.07
CA PRO A 294 -18.09 10.33 -22.15
C PRO A 294 -18.50 11.52 -23.01
N THR A 295 -18.03 11.58 -24.25
CA THR A 295 -18.75 12.30 -25.31
C THR A 295 -19.63 11.33 -26.09
N GLY A 296 -20.89 11.20 -25.66
CA GLY A 296 -22.01 10.92 -26.55
C GLY A 296 -22.52 9.47 -26.72
N TYR A 297 -22.06 8.45 -25.98
CA TYR A 297 -22.62 7.09 -26.07
C TYR A 297 -22.71 6.37 -24.71
N PRO A 298 -23.68 5.44 -24.52
CA PRO A 298 -23.89 4.67 -23.27
C PRO A 298 -22.87 3.54 -23.03
N GLN A 299 -21.59 3.70 -23.41
CA GLN A 299 -20.56 2.66 -23.28
C GLN A 299 -19.45 2.96 -22.25
N GLY A 300 -19.69 3.87 -21.31
CA GLY A 300 -18.78 4.18 -20.19
C GLY A 300 -19.58 4.42 -18.92
N ILE A 301 -20.29 3.39 -18.44
CA ILE A 301 -21.08 3.49 -17.22
C ILE A 301 -20.19 3.09 -16.04
N ASP A 302 -19.81 4.08 -15.25
CA ASP A 302 -19.05 3.88 -14.02
C ASP A 302 -20.05 3.70 -12.88
N ASN A 303 -20.09 2.49 -12.30
CA ASN A 303 -21.03 2.16 -11.25
C ASN A 303 -20.29 1.79 -9.97
N ILE A 304 -20.66 2.44 -8.88
CA ILE A 304 -20.37 1.94 -7.54
C ILE A 304 -21.55 1.08 -7.12
N ASN A 305 -21.32 -0.21 -6.95
CA ASN A 305 -22.32 -1.13 -6.44
C ASN A 305 -21.99 -1.51 -4.99
N ILE A 306 -22.84 -1.10 -4.05
CA ILE A 306 -22.77 -1.51 -2.65
C ILE A 306 -23.81 -2.61 -2.43
N ALA A 307 -23.43 -3.88 -2.60
CA ALA A 307 -24.35 -5.02 -2.48
C ALA A 307 -23.71 -6.25 -1.80
N SER A 308 -24.47 -6.87 -0.89
CA SER A 308 -24.48 -8.34 -0.67
C SER A 308 -25.63 -8.78 0.27
N SER A 309 -26.09 -7.92 1.19
CA SER A 309 -27.40 -8.01 1.90
C SER A 309 -27.71 -6.76 2.75
N GLY A 310 -27.06 -5.62 2.47
CA GLY A 310 -27.00 -4.48 3.38
C GLY A 310 -27.79 -3.26 2.91
N SER A 311 -28.46 -2.62 3.86
CA SER A 311 -28.94 -1.25 3.78
C SER A 311 -27.77 -0.28 4.02
N VAL A 312 -27.75 0.87 3.36
CA VAL A 312 -26.80 1.94 3.63
C VAL A 312 -27.31 2.76 4.81
N GLY A 313 -26.56 2.79 5.90
CA GLY A 313 -26.86 3.63 7.06
C GLY A 313 -26.07 4.94 7.03
N VAL A 314 -26.76 6.08 7.15
CA VAL A 314 -26.13 7.38 7.35
C VAL A 314 -26.45 7.87 8.75
N SER A 315 -25.42 7.96 9.60
CA SER A 315 -25.58 8.21 11.05
C SER A 315 -26.47 7.15 11.74
N ASN A 316 -26.53 5.93 11.20
CA ASN A 316 -27.21 4.78 11.79
C ASN A 316 -26.35 3.51 11.61
N ALA A 317 -25.99 2.85 12.71
CA ALA A 317 -25.20 1.60 12.70
C ALA A 317 -26.08 0.35 12.51
N MET A 318 -27.40 0.48 12.65
CA MET A 318 -28.38 -0.58 12.42
C MET A 318 -29.51 -0.05 11.53
N PRO A 319 -29.25 0.15 10.22
CA PRO A 319 -30.29 0.50 9.27
C PRO A 319 -31.48 -0.45 9.34
N ASP A 320 -32.70 0.07 9.18
CA ASP A 320 -33.89 -0.77 9.09
C ASP A 320 -33.82 -1.69 7.86
N GLY A 321 -34.05 -2.99 8.08
CA GLY A 321 -33.94 -4.01 7.03
C GLY A 321 -34.96 -3.91 5.90
N SER A 322 -35.98 -3.05 6.04
CA SER A 322 -36.94 -2.73 4.96
C SER A 322 -36.46 -1.59 4.05
N SER A 323 -35.35 -0.94 4.38
CA SER A 323 -34.82 0.22 3.64
C SER A 323 -33.51 -0.14 2.91
N SER A 324 -33.31 0.41 1.72
CA SER A 324 -31.99 0.35 1.07
C SER A 324 -31.06 1.49 1.53
N LEU A 325 -31.64 2.62 1.96
CA LEU A 325 -30.96 3.77 2.55
C LEU A 325 -31.75 4.22 3.79
N ASP A 326 -31.08 4.27 4.94
CA ASP A 326 -31.63 4.72 6.21
C ASP A 326 -30.85 5.92 6.76
N LEU A 327 -31.56 6.98 7.14
CA LEU A 327 -31.00 8.23 7.64
C LEU A 327 -31.35 8.38 9.12
N GLY A 328 -30.38 8.15 10.01
CA GLY A 328 -30.61 8.10 11.46
C GLY A 328 -30.52 9.43 12.20
N ALA A 329 -30.17 10.54 11.52
CA ALA A 329 -30.04 11.84 12.17
C ALA A 329 -31.42 12.51 12.37
N ASN A 330 -31.69 13.00 13.58
CA ASN A 330 -32.99 13.62 13.94
C ASN A 330 -33.14 15.07 13.44
N ASP A 331 -32.07 15.67 12.96
CA ASP A 331 -31.96 17.09 12.60
C ASP A 331 -31.38 17.29 11.18
N ARG A 332 -31.22 16.21 10.41
CA ARG A 332 -30.72 16.22 9.03
C ARG A 332 -31.64 15.35 8.15
N GLY A 333 -31.56 15.50 6.84
CA GLY A 333 -32.41 14.77 5.90
C GLY A 333 -31.75 14.54 4.54
N LEU A 334 -32.52 13.98 3.60
CA LEU A 334 -32.07 13.77 2.23
C LEU A 334 -32.27 15.04 1.40
N LEU A 335 -31.16 15.61 0.91
CA LEU A 335 -31.22 16.65 -0.13
C LEU A 335 -31.16 15.97 -1.50
N VAL A 336 -32.32 15.85 -2.17
CA VAL A 336 -32.40 15.27 -3.53
C VAL A 336 -31.96 16.26 -4.60
N ASN A 337 -31.76 15.77 -5.83
CA ASN A 337 -31.42 16.59 -6.98
C ASN A 337 -32.45 17.72 -7.20
N ARG A 338 -31.94 18.94 -7.36
CA ARG A 338 -32.72 20.15 -7.61
C ARG A 338 -32.77 20.41 -9.10
N VAL A 339 -33.96 20.42 -9.67
CA VAL A 339 -34.18 20.43 -11.12
C VAL A 339 -35.07 21.62 -11.48
N THR A 340 -34.75 22.34 -12.55
CA THR A 340 -35.60 23.42 -13.07
C THR A 340 -36.53 22.83 -14.12
N LEU A 341 -37.74 22.43 -13.74
CA LEU A 341 -38.73 21.90 -14.68
C LEU A 341 -39.33 23.04 -15.51
N SER A 342 -39.61 22.78 -16.79
CA SER A 342 -40.29 23.74 -17.66
C SER A 342 -41.80 23.56 -17.68
N ALA A 343 -42.31 22.33 -17.52
CA ALA A 343 -43.72 21.98 -17.52
C ALA A 343 -43.90 20.59 -16.91
N ALA A 344 -45.06 20.31 -16.30
CA ALA A 344 -45.31 19.01 -15.68
C ALA A 344 -45.40 17.89 -16.74
N ASN A 345 -45.92 18.15 -17.93
CA ASN A 345 -46.01 17.19 -19.04
C ASN A 345 -44.73 17.08 -19.90
N ASN A 346 -43.59 17.57 -19.42
CA ASN A 346 -42.33 17.52 -20.16
C ASN A 346 -41.25 16.80 -19.35
N ALA A 347 -40.66 15.74 -19.89
CA ALA A 347 -39.59 14.97 -19.23
C ALA A 347 -38.32 15.80 -19.01
N SER A 348 -38.02 16.73 -19.92
CA SER A 348 -36.86 17.63 -19.84
C SER A 348 -36.84 18.42 -18.52
N PRO A 349 -35.65 18.62 -17.90
CA PRO A 349 -34.30 18.43 -18.44
C PRO A 349 -33.74 17.01 -18.32
N ILE A 350 -34.51 16.07 -17.78
CA ILE A 350 -34.05 14.69 -17.59
C ILE A 350 -34.44 13.87 -18.82
N SER A 351 -33.46 13.24 -19.46
CA SER A 351 -33.70 12.34 -20.59
C SER A 351 -34.12 10.97 -20.07
N ASN A 352 -35.28 10.46 -20.53
CA ASN A 352 -35.84 9.16 -20.15
C ASN A 352 -35.92 8.93 -18.62
N PRO A 353 -36.59 9.82 -17.85
CA PRO A 353 -36.73 9.64 -16.41
C PRO A 353 -37.41 8.31 -16.08
N ALA A 354 -36.86 7.58 -15.13
CA ALA A 354 -37.46 6.34 -14.63
C ALA A 354 -38.76 6.63 -13.87
N ASN A 355 -39.71 5.69 -13.91
CA ASN A 355 -40.93 5.79 -13.13
C ASN A 355 -40.61 5.88 -11.63
N GLY A 356 -41.20 6.87 -10.95
CA GLY A 356 -40.94 7.14 -9.53
C GLY A 356 -39.66 7.94 -9.25
N LEU A 357 -38.95 8.43 -10.28
CA LEU A 357 -37.80 9.32 -10.09
C LEU A 357 -38.22 10.58 -9.33
N LEU A 358 -37.70 10.77 -8.12
CA LEU A 358 -38.01 11.91 -7.25
C LEU A 358 -37.01 13.05 -7.47
N VAL A 359 -37.53 14.26 -7.68
CA VAL A 359 -36.75 15.49 -7.81
C VAL A 359 -37.37 16.62 -6.99
N PHE A 360 -36.56 17.61 -6.62
CA PHE A 360 -37.08 18.87 -6.12
C PHE A 360 -37.09 19.90 -7.26
N ASN A 361 -38.27 20.28 -7.73
CA ASN A 361 -38.40 21.35 -8.71
C ASN A 361 -38.08 22.71 -8.06
N THR A 362 -37.30 23.55 -8.74
CA THR A 362 -36.99 24.92 -8.30
C THR A 362 -37.70 26.01 -9.09
N ALA A 363 -38.38 25.66 -10.19
CA ALA A 363 -39.03 26.61 -11.07
C ALA A 363 -40.47 26.93 -10.63
N THR A 364 -40.88 28.18 -10.87
CA THR A 364 -42.28 28.56 -10.99
C THR A 364 -42.55 28.87 -12.46
N ASN A 365 -43.45 28.13 -13.12
CA ASN A 365 -43.83 28.39 -14.50
C ASN A 365 -45.33 28.09 -14.72
N PHE A 366 -46.06 29.12 -15.14
CA PHE A 366 -47.51 29.10 -15.45
C PHE A 366 -47.80 29.38 -16.93
N LEU A 367 -46.75 29.38 -17.77
CA LEU A 367 -46.87 29.57 -19.21
C LEU A 367 -47.28 28.32 -20.01
N PRO A 368 -47.03 27.07 -19.57
CA PRO A 368 -47.50 25.89 -20.28
C PRO A 368 -49.02 25.91 -20.48
N ALA A 369 -49.49 25.44 -21.64
CA ALA A 369 -50.91 25.43 -21.93
C ALA A 369 -51.66 24.47 -20.99
N GLY A 370 -52.61 25.00 -20.23
CA GLY A 370 -53.44 24.26 -19.27
C GLY A 370 -52.78 24.17 -17.88
N TYR A 371 -53.54 24.56 -16.85
CA TYR A 371 -53.08 24.66 -15.46
C TYR A 371 -52.45 23.36 -14.91
N GLU A 372 -52.86 22.19 -15.42
CA GLU A 372 -52.29 20.90 -15.01
C GLU A 372 -50.80 20.76 -15.38
N ASN A 373 -50.30 21.57 -16.31
CA ASN A 373 -48.93 21.55 -16.77
C ASN A 373 -48.04 22.57 -16.06
N ASP A 374 -48.63 23.41 -15.20
CA ASP A 374 -47.90 24.36 -14.37
C ASP A 374 -46.94 23.63 -13.44
N VAL A 375 -45.82 24.29 -13.15
CA VAL A 375 -44.86 23.80 -12.16
C VAL A 375 -44.57 24.88 -11.13
N ARG A 376 -44.44 24.44 -9.88
CA ARG A 376 -44.11 25.25 -8.71
C ARG A 376 -42.97 24.59 -7.93
N PRO A 377 -42.20 25.34 -7.14
CA PRO A 377 -41.17 24.75 -6.30
C PRO A 377 -41.75 23.70 -5.37
N GLY A 378 -41.12 22.53 -5.30
CA GLY A 378 -41.63 21.40 -4.52
C GLY A 378 -41.14 20.06 -5.03
N PHE A 379 -41.52 18.98 -4.34
CA PHE A 379 -41.18 17.62 -4.75
C PHE A 379 -42.09 17.14 -5.88
N TYR A 380 -41.48 16.52 -6.90
CA TYR A 380 -42.17 15.86 -8.00
C TYR A 380 -41.61 14.46 -8.19
N TYR A 381 -42.47 13.49 -8.53
CA TYR A 381 -42.02 12.23 -9.12
C TYR A 381 -42.45 12.13 -10.58
N TRP A 382 -41.69 11.39 -11.38
CA TRP A 382 -42.08 11.07 -12.75
C TRP A 382 -43.07 9.90 -12.80
N ASP A 383 -44.28 10.13 -13.30
CA ASP A 383 -45.24 9.08 -13.67
C ASP A 383 -45.03 8.70 -15.13
N ALA A 384 -44.45 7.52 -15.36
CA ALA A 384 -44.18 7.04 -16.71
C ALA A 384 -45.44 6.66 -17.48
N ALA A 385 -46.53 6.25 -16.80
CA ALA A 385 -47.78 5.88 -17.45
C ALA A 385 -48.52 7.13 -17.98
N GLN A 386 -48.43 8.23 -17.25
CA GLN A 386 -49.03 9.52 -17.64
C GLN A 386 -48.05 10.44 -18.40
N SER A 387 -46.78 10.05 -18.50
CA SER A 387 -45.70 10.84 -19.10
C SER A 387 -45.62 12.27 -18.52
N ARG A 388 -45.66 12.38 -17.20
CA ARG A 388 -45.66 13.67 -16.51
C ARG A 388 -45.05 13.63 -15.11
N TRP A 389 -44.60 14.79 -14.66
CA TRP A 389 -44.22 15.07 -13.29
C TRP A 389 -45.46 15.29 -12.43
N ILE A 390 -45.54 14.60 -11.31
CA ILE A 390 -46.64 14.68 -10.35
C ILE A 390 -46.16 15.41 -9.08
N PRO A 391 -46.72 16.57 -8.74
CA PRO A 391 -46.37 17.27 -7.51
C PRO A 391 -46.79 16.45 -6.29
N GLN A 392 -45.94 16.41 -5.26
CA GLN A 392 -46.21 15.72 -3.99
C GLN A 392 -46.83 16.62 -2.93
N THR A 393 -47.03 17.89 -3.25
CA THR A 393 -47.76 18.84 -2.40
C THR A 393 -49.19 18.96 -2.91
N PRO A 394 -50.20 18.51 -2.14
CA PRO A 394 -51.59 18.74 -2.50
C PRO A 394 -51.89 20.25 -2.46
N GLU A 395 -52.67 20.73 -3.43
CA GLU A 395 -53.21 22.08 -3.37
C GLU A 395 -54.29 22.14 -2.28
N SER A 396 -54.08 23.01 -1.30
CA SER A 396 -54.98 23.16 -0.15
C SER A 396 -55.31 24.61 0.17
N ARG A 397 -54.79 25.58 -0.60
CA ARG A 397 -55.02 27.00 -0.33
C ARG A 397 -56.49 27.33 -0.52
N SER A 398 -57.07 27.98 0.47
CA SER A 398 -58.49 28.30 0.46
C SER A 398 -58.77 29.63 1.18
N ALA A 399 -60.00 30.12 1.11
CA ALA A 399 -60.43 31.31 1.84
C ALA A 399 -61.89 31.21 2.26
N ARG A 400 -62.23 31.86 3.38
CA ARG A 400 -63.60 31.95 3.91
C ARG A 400 -63.93 33.37 4.30
N TYR A 401 -65.11 33.81 3.86
CA TYR A 401 -65.66 35.12 4.16
C TYR A 401 -67.07 35.02 4.73
N THR A 402 -67.46 36.01 5.53
CA THR A 402 -68.82 36.15 6.06
C THR A 402 -69.35 37.57 5.94
N ASN A 403 -70.67 37.73 5.96
CA ASN A 403 -71.30 39.03 5.79
C ASN A 403 -71.11 39.94 7.02
N SER A 404 -70.82 41.22 6.78
CA SER A 404 -70.95 42.30 7.79
C SER A 404 -72.22 43.12 7.59
N ASN A 405 -72.80 43.09 6.38
CA ASN A 405 -74.01 43.82 6.07
C ASN A 405 -75.25 42.96 6.36
N THR A 406 -76.24 43.52 7.06
CA THR A 406 -77.56 42.91 7.34
C THR A 406 -78.72 43.82 6.94
N THR A 407 -78.45 44.92 6.27
CA THR A 407 -79.44 45.96 5.95
C THR A 407 -79.65 46.16 4.45
N PHE A 408 -78.75 45.61 3.62
CA PHE A 408 -78.87 45.65 2.17
C PHE A 408 -80.04 44.79 1.70
N ASN A 409 -80.97 45.41 0.98
CA ASN A 409 -82.12 44.71 0.43
C ASN A 409 -81.70 43.91 -0.81
N LEU A 410 -81.62 42.59 -0.65
CA LEU A 410 -81.26 41.61 -1.67
C LEU A 410 -82.33 41.47 -2.78
N ASN A 411 -83.57 41.91 -2.52
CA ASN A 411 -84.74 41.70 -3.38
C ASN A 411 -84.99 42.89 -4.32
N GLN A 412 -84.04 43.18 -5.21
CA GLN A 412 -84.15 44.23 -6.23
C GLN A 412 -84.52 43.67 -7.61
N GLN A 413 -85.20 44.46 -8.44
CA GLN A 413 -85.55 44.07 -9.82
C GLN A 413 -84.33 43.92 -10.75
N SER A 414 -83.21 44.59 -10.43
CA SER A 414 -81.94 44.45 -11.15
C SER A 414 -80.94 43.66 -10.32
N ALA A 415 -80.14 42.81 -10.97
CA ALA A 415 -79.11 42.00 -10.31
C ALA A 415 -78.21 42.87 -9.44
N GLN A 416 -78.10 42.51 -8.16
CA GLN A 416 -77.18 43.13 -7.20
C GLN A 416 -76.12 42.12 -6.79
N ARG A 417 -74.95 42.58 -6.35
CA ARG A 417 -73.93 41.66 -5.81
C ARG A 417 -74.13 41.47 -4.32
N LEU A 418 -74.19 40.21 -3.90
CA LEU A 418 -74.38 39.83 -2.50
C LEU A 418 -73.23 40.36 -1.61
N PRO A 419 -73.51 41.19 -0.57
CA PRO A 419 -72.47 41.72 0.31
C PRO A 419 -71.97 40.68 1.35
N ILE A 420 -71.40 39.57 0.87
CA ILE A 420 -70.95 38.43 1.68
C ILE A 420 -69.47 38.50 2.11
N PHE A 421 -68.67 39.39 1.52
CA PHE A 421 -67.22 39.47 1.75
C PHE A 421 -66.84 40.43 2.90
N GLY A 422 -67.73 40.61 3.89
CA GLY A 422 -67.58 41.63 4.93
C GLY A 422 -66.43 41.38 5.91
N TYR A 423 -66.33 40.14 6.40
CA TYR A 423 -65.27 39.68 7.27
C TYR A 423 -64.50 38.54 6.59
N GLU A 424 -63.18 38.69 6.49
CA GLU A 424 -62.28 37.58 6.19
C GLU A 424 -62.11 36.74 7.46
N GLN A 425 -62.57 35.49 7.43
CA GLN A 425 -62.37 34.56 8.53
C GLN A 425 -60.96 33.96 8.47
N TRP A 426 -60.54 33.59 7.26
CA TRP A 426 -59.18 33.20 6.94
C TRP A 426 -59.01 33.23 5.41
N ASN A 427 -57.76 33.39 5.00
CA ASN A 427 -57.33 33.38 3.62
C ASN A 427 -55.89 32.86 3.60
N ASP A 428 -55.70 31.61 3.17
CA ASP A 428 -54.39 30.96 3.21
C ASP A 428 -53.37 31.65 2.30
N ASP A 429 -53.85 32.39 1.28
CA ASP A 429 -53.03 33.09 0.30
C ASP A 429 -53.76 34.33 -0.22
N SER A 430 -53.48 35.48 0.40
CA SER A 430 -54.04 36.78 0.02
C SER A 430 -53.56 37.29 -1.34
N THR A 431 -52.50 36.68 -1.90
CA THR A 431 -52.10 36.98 -3.28
C THR A 431 -52.98 36.23 -4.28
N LEU A 432 -53.45 35.03 -3.94
CA LEU A 432 -54.36 34.21 -4.75
C LEU A 432 -55.81 34.72 -4.69
N TYR A 433 -56.37 34.90 -3.49
CA TYR A 433 -57.77 35.26 -3.27
C TYR A 433 -57.91 36.72 -2.87
N GLN A 434 -58.39 37.56 -3.79
CA GLN A 434 -58.52 39.00 -3.57
C GLN A 434 -59.99 39.41 -3.53
N ALA A 435 -60.58 39.41 -2.33
CA ALA A 435 -61.94 39.88 -2.11
C ALA A 435 -62.00 41.42 -2.00
N THR A 436 -63.08 42.02 -2.50
CA THR A 436 -63.35 43.47 -2.35
C THR A 436 -64.78 43.71 -1.88
N THR A 437 -65.01 44.72 -1.05
CA THR A 437 -66.33 45.12 -0.52
C THR A 437 -66.77 46.49 -1.04
N GLY A 438 -68.05 46.86 -0.86
CA GLY A 438 -68.59 48.20 -1.17
C GLY A 438 -69.30 48.34 -2.53
N ASN A 439 -69.57 49.59 -2.96
CA ASN A 439 -70.22 49.88 -4.25
C ASN A 439 -69.30 49.46 -5.42
N ASN A 440 -69.83 48.71 -6.39
CA ASN A 440 -69.06 47.99 -7.43
C ASN A 440 -68.04 46.95 -6.89
N GLY A 441 -68.08 46.66 -5.58
CA GLY A 441 -67.34 45.59 -4.90
C GLY A 441 -68.16 44.30 -4.80
N ASN A 442 -68.03 43.58 -3.68
CA ASN A 442 -68.67 42.28 -3.41
C ASN A 442 -68.32 41.20 -4.43
N ARG A 443 -67.03 41.02 -4.65
CA ARG A 443 -66.45 40.08 -5.60
C ARG A 443 -65.17 39.49 -5.02
N ILE A 444 -64.77 38.35 -5.55
CA ILE A 444 -63.46 37.75 -5.34
C ILE A 444 -62.75 37.60 -6.68
N ILE A 445 -61.48 38.01 -6.74
CA ILE A 445 -60.62 37.84 -7.90
C ILE A 445 -59.64 36.71 -7.57
N VAL A 446 -59.56 35.70 -8.45
CA VAL A 446 -58.51 34.68 -8.34
C VAL A 446 -57.31 35.11 -9.17
N ARG A 447 -56.07 34.87 -8.69
CA ARG A 447 -54.83 35.29 -9.39
C ARG A 447 -54.07 34.17 -10.07
N GLU A 448 -54.57 32.96 -10.01
CA GLU A 448 -53.99 31.80 -10.67
C GLU A 448 -55.06 31.07 -11.46
N ASP A 449 -54.66 30.42 -12.54
CA ASP A 449 -55.50 29.44 -13.22
C ASP A 449 -55.69 28.24 -12.30
N GLY A 450 -56.85 27.59 -12.40
CA GLY A 450 -57.08 26.32 -11.73
C GLY A 450 -58.55 25.98 -11.58
N ARG A 451 -58.77 24.91 -10.83
CA ARG A 451 -60.12 24.47 -10.47
C ARG A 451 -60.41 24.83 -9.03
N TYR A 452 -61.60 25.38 -8.80
CA TYR A 452 -62.02 25.90 -7.51
C TYR A 452 -63.33 25.27 -7.09
N GLU A 453 -63.37 24.74 -5.87
CA GLU A 453 -64.61 24.41 -5.19
C GLU A 453 -65.11 25.66 -4.48
N VAL A 454 -66.33 26.10 -4.81
CA VAL A 454 -66.96 27.30 -4.26
C VAL A 454 -68.29 26.96 -3.60
N THR A 455 -68.50 27.47 -2.40
CA THR A 455 -69.73 27.25 -1.63
C THR A 455 -70.20 28.55 -1.05
N ALA A 456 -71.51 28.81 -1.12
CA ALA A 456 -72.15 29.93 -0.48
C ALA A 456 -73.38 29.49 0.31
N ASN A 457 -73.46 29.92 1.56
CA ASN A 457 -74.62 29.71 2.44
C ASN A 457 -75.20 31.08 2.81
N ILE A 458 -76.44 31.31 2.42
CA ILE A 458 -77.09 32.62 2.50
C ILE A 458 -78.33 32.49 3.39
N SER A 459 -78.28 33.09 4.57
CA SER A 459 -79.34 33.07 5.58
C SER A 459 -80.13 34.39 5.54
N ILE A 460 -81.41 34.33 5.18
CA ILE A 460 -82.22 35.50 4.86
C ILE A 460 -83.46 35.66 5.73
N GLU A 461 -83.91 36.90 5.86
CA GLU A 461 -85.18 37.26 6.50
C GLU A 461 -85.97 38.29 5.69
N SER A 462 -87.29 38.28 5.87
CA SER A 462 -88.18 39.27 5.28
C SER A 462 -89.42 39.50 6.14
N SER A 463 -89.79 40.77 6.32
CA SER A 463 -91.05 41.19 6.94
C SER A 463 -92.16 41.45 5.92
N ASN A 464 -91.94 41.10 4.64
CA ASN A 464 -92.90 41.23 3.56
C ASN A 464 -93.45 39.87 3.14
N ALA A 465 -94.72 39.83 2.70
CA ALA A 465 -95.39 38.58 2.37
C ALA A 465 -94.98 38.03 1.00
N ARG A 466 -94.60 36.75 0.99
CA ARG A 466 -94.29 35.95 -0.22
C ARG A 466 -93.10 36.47 -1.02
N THR A 467 -92.08 36.98 -0.33
CA THR A 467 -90.82 37.39 -0.96
C THR A 467 -89.94 36.17 -1.26
N ASN A 468 -89.11 36.29 -2.29
CA ASN A 468 -88.08 35.32 -2.64
C ASN A 468 -87.00 36.04 -3.45
N ILE A 469 -85.77 35.55 -3.35
CA ILE A 469 -84.66 36.02 -4.17
C ILE A 469 -84.10 34.85 -4.95
N ASP A 470 -83.58 35.15 -6.14
CA ASP A 470 -82.67 34.28 -6.86
C ASP A 470 -81.23 34.63 -6.49
N ALA A 471 -80.36 33.64 -6.37
CA ALA A 471 -78.93 33.81 -6.15
C ALA A 471 -78.15 32.97 -7.16
N GLU A 472 -77.13 33.53 -7.81
CA GLU A 472 -76.37 32.88 -8.88
C GLU A 472 -74.87 33.14 -8.71
N PHE A 473 -74.03 32.11 -8.83
CA PHE A 473 -72.59 32.32 -9.06
C PHE A 473 -72.37 32.87 -10.46
N VAL A 474 -71.60 33.95 -10.60
CA VAL A 474 -71.32 34.55 -11.90
C VAL A 474 -69.84 34.85 -12.03
N VAL A 475 -69.21 34.30 -13.07
CA VAL A 475 -67.84 34.62 -13.45
C VAL A 475 -67.84 35.75 -14.47
N ASN A 476 -66.97 36.74 -14.25
CA ASN A 476 -66.75 37.92 -15.08
C ASN A 476 -68.05 38.71 -15.40
N PRO A 477 -68.76 39.24 -14.38
CA PRO A 477 -70.05 39.93 -14.55
C PRO A 477 -69.99 41.32 -15.24
N GLY A 478 -68.87 41.70 -15.87
CA GLY A 478 -68.66 43.03 -16.48
C GLY A 478 -69.11 43.13 -17.96
N GLY A 479 -69.84 44.21 -18.29
CA GLY A 479 -70.55 44.41 -19.57
C GLY A 479 -69.73 44.52 -20.87
N THR A 480 -70.43 44.29 -21.99
CA THR A 480 -69.98 44.21 -23.41
C THR A 480 -68.91 43.19 -23.80
N SER A 481 -68.25 42.54 -22.84
CA SER A 481 -67.37 41.41 -23.12
C SER A 481 -68.17 40.09 -23.24
N PRO A 482 -67.86 39.18 -24.18
CA PRO A 482 -68.66 37.97 -24.45
C PRO A 482 -68.56 36.84 -23.41
N THR A 483 -68.03 37.10 -22.21
CA THR A 483 -67.56 36.05 -21.28
C THR A 483 -68.26 36.09 -19.91
N ARG A 484 -69.57 36.37 -19.85
CA ARG A 484 -70.37 36.08 -18.65
C ARG A 484 -70.61 34.58 -18.61
N TYR A 485 -70.12 33.90 -17.58
CA TYR A 485 -70.40 32.48 -17.38
C TYR A 485 -71.31 32.30 -16.17
N PRO A 486 -72.58 31.89 -16.38
CA PRO A 486 -73.48 31.54 -15.29
C PRO A 486 -73.01 30.25 -14.63
N GLY A 487 -72.99 30.24 -13.30
CA GLY A 487 -72.71 29.07 -12.47
C GLY A 487 -73.98 28.55 -11.80
N ALA A 488 -73.83 27.90 -10.64
CA ALA A 488 -74.96 27.40 -9.87
C ALA A 488 -75.94 28.52 -9.50
N THR A 489 -77.24 28.21 -9.57
CA THR A 489 -78.35 29.10 -9.23
C THR A 489 -79.20 28.48 -8.11
N SER A 490 -79.73 29.31 -7.21
CA SER A 490 -80.63 28.90 -6.13
C SER A 490 -81.72 29.94 -5.92
N SER A 491 -82.98 29.50 -5.89
CA SER A 491 -84.15 30.33 -5.60
C SER A 491 -85.01 29.73 -4.47
N THR A 492 -84.40 29.01 -3.53
CA THR A 492 -85.10 28.29 -2.44
C THR A 492 -85.49 29.17 -1.26
N GLY A 493 -85.22 30.48 -1.34
CA GLY A 493 -85.36 31.45 -0.26
C GLY A 493 -86.78 31.91 0.08
N TYR A 494 -87.82 31.21 -0.38
CA TYR A 494 -89.19 31.68 -0.28
C TYR A 494 -89.61 31.95 1.18
N THR A 495 -90.11 33.15 1.44
CA THR A 495 -90.58 33.59 2.75
C THR A 495 -92.04 34.02 2.69
N ARG A 496 -92.93 33.29 3.38
CA ARG A 496 -94.37 33.58 3.36
C ARG A 496 -94.74 34.83 4.16
N ASN A 497 -94.00 35.11 5.23
CA ASN A 497 -94.34 36.08 6.29
C ASN A 497 -95.77 35.91 6.84
N ALA A 498 -96.10 34.68 7.19
CA ALA A 498 -97.32 34.32 7.91
C ALA A 498 -96.96 33.29 8.98
N ASN A 499 -97.65 33.32 10.12
CA ASN A 499 -97.38 32.43 11.26
C ASN A 499 -95.91 32.46 11.71
N ASN A 500 -95.25 33.63 11.63
CA ASN A 500 -93.81 33.82 11.92
C ASN A 500 -92.84 33.06 11.00
N HIS A 501 -93.27 32.66 9.79
CA HIS A 501 -92.37 32.16 8.74
C HIS A 501 -91.72 33.33 7.99
N ASN A 502 -90.77 34.00 8.64
CA ASN A 502 -90.05 35.17 8.14
C ASN A 502 -88.56 34.92 7.84
N HIS A 503 -88.07 33.67 7.99
CA HIS A 503 -86.68 33.27 7.73
C HIS A 503 -86.61 32.16 6.69
N SER A 504 -85.58 32.19 5.85
CA SER A 504 -85.25 31.11 4.90
C SER A 504 -83.74 31.08 4.62
N SER A 505 -83.29 30.19 3.74
CA SER A 505 -81.90 30.13 3.29
C SER A 505 -81.77 29.66 1.84
N LEU A 506 -80.64 30.03 1.24
CA LEU A 506 -80.19 29.58 -0.07
C LEU A 506 -78.78 29.02 0.06
N HIS A 507 -78.50 27.97 -0.72
CA HIS A 507 -77.24 27.26 -0.68
C HIS A 507 -76.77 27.04 -2.12
N LEU A 508 -75.54 27.45 -2.41
CA LEU A 508 -74.89 27.26 -3.70
C LEU A 508 -73.61 26.46 -3.49
N ASN A 509 -73.34 25.50 -4.38
CA ASN A 509 -72.09 24.75 -4.39
C ASN A 509 -71.74 24.37 -5.83
N GLU A 510 -70.48 24.61 -6.22
CA GLU A 510 -70.01 24.31 -7.56
C GLU A 510 -68.50 24.05 -7.57
N VAL A 511 -68.05 23.22 -8.50
CA VAL A 511 -66.64 23.12 -8.86
C VAL A 511 -66.47 23.82 -10.21
N ILE A 512 -65.77 24.95 -10.20
CA ILE A 512 -65.64 25.85 -11.34
C ILE A 512 -64.17 25.98 -11.76
N GLU A 513 -63.93 26.06 -13.07
CA GLU A 513 -62.62 26.37 -13.61
C GLU A 513 -62.51 27.89 -13.79
N LEU A 514 -61.47 28.49 -13.23
CA LEU A 514 -61.22 29.92 -13.29
C LEU A 514 -59.80 30.16 -13.78
N ASN A 515 -59.65 31.16 -14.65
CA ASN A 515 -58.34 31.66 -15.07
C ASN A 515 -57.87 32.75 -14.12
N ALA A 516 -56.57 33.00 -14.13
CA ALA A 516 -55.97 34.12 -13.44
C ALA A 516 -56.65 35.43 -13.87
N ASN A 517 -57.05 36.20 -12.88
CA ASN A 517 -57.79 37.45 -12.95
C ASN A 517 -59.29 37.32 -13.22
N ASP A 518 -59.85 36.10 -13.29
CA ASP A 518 -61.29 35.92 -13.30
C ASP A 518 -61.92 36.47 -12.01
N ILE A 519 -63.08 37.10 -12.19
CA ILE A 519 -63.85 37.73 -11.12
C ILE A 519 -65.07 36.86 -10.85
N LEU A 520 -65.17 36.31 -9.64
CA LEU A 520 -66.36 35.59 -9.19
C LEU A 520 -67.20 36.48 -8.27
N VAL A 521 -68.51 36.52 -8.53
CA VAL A 521 -69.52 37.17 -7.68
C VAL A 521 -70.66 36.22 -7.38
N ILE A 522 -71.48 36.58 -6.39
CA ILE A 522 -72.83 36.04 -6.25
C ILE A 522 -73.79 37.18 -6.59
N GLU A 523 -74.55 37.03 -7.67
CA GLU A 523 -75.62 37.96 -8.02
C GLU A 523 -76.90 37.54 -7.31
N VAL A 524 -77.66 38.50 -6.79
CA VAL A 524 -78.99 38.31 -6.21
C VAL A 524 -80.00 39.20 -6.89
N MET A 525 -81.20 38.69 -7.14
CA MET A 525 -82.30 39.40 -7.80
C MET A 525 -83.65 39.00 -7.20
N GLN A 526 -84.64 39.87 -7.31
CA GLN A 526 -86.02 39.56 -6.98
C GLN A 526 -86.57 38.43 -7.87
N GLU A 527 -87.11 37.38 -7.25
CA GLU A 527 -87.78 36.26 -7.94
C GLU A 527 -89.31 36.27 -7.74
N ALA A 528 -89.79 36.73 -6.58
CA ALA A 528 -91.21 36.75 -6.24
C ALA A 528 -91.74 38.17 -5.92
N ASN A 529 -92.57 38.32 -4.88
CA ASN A 529 -93.15 39.61 -4.52
C ASN A 529 -92.07 40.64 -4.16
N THR A 530 -92.39 41.91 -4.41
CA THR A 530 -91.59 43.05 -3.93
C THR A 530 -91.58 43.11 -2.41
N GLY A 531 -90.54 43.72 -1.85
CA GLY A 531 -90.34 43.84 -0.41
C GLY A 531 -88.88 43.83 -0.05
N THR A 532 -88.59 43.96 1.24
CA THR A 532 -87.24 43.91 1.78
C THR A 532 -86.88 42.49 2.16
N VAL A 533 -85.79 41.97 1.58
CA VAL A 533 -85.15 40.72 2.00
C VAL A 533 -83.71 41.05 2.39
N ASN A 534 -83.33 40.74 3.63
CA ASN A 534 -82.02 41.05 4.17
C ASN A 534 -81.30 39.76 4.62
N MET A 535 -79.99 39.82 4.80
CA MET A 535 -79.26 38.79 5.54
C MET A 535 -79.55 38.91 7.04
N ARG A 536 -79.82 37.78 7.71
CA ARG A 536 -80.35 37.73 9.09
C ARG A 536 -79.45 38.33 10.16
N VAL A 537 -78.23 37.86 10.20
CA VAL A 537 -77.27 38.22 11.25
C VAL A 537 -75.90 38.42 10.63
N GLU A 538 -75.13 39.27 11.27
CA GLU A 538 -73.72 39.45 10.98
C GLU A 538 -72.97 38.13 11.18
N GLY A 539 -72.13 37.77 10.22
CA GLY A 539 -71.43 36.48 10.21
C GLY A 539 -72.30 35.26 9.84
N GLY A 540 -73.61 35.42 9.67
CA GLY A 540 -74.57 34.33 9.47
C GLY A 540 -74.61 33.74 8.05
N CYS A 541 -74.13 34.50 7.07
CA CYS A 541 -73.90 34.05 5.70
C CYS A 541 -72.40 33.82 5.48
N ASN A 542 -72.04 32.81 4.72
CA ASN A 542 -70.63 32.50 4.44
C ASN A 542 -70.39 32.12 2.99
N PHE A 543 -69.20 32.49 2.51
CA PHE A 543 -68.63 32.06 1.25
C PHE A 543 -67.31 31.36 1.52
N THR A 544 -67.09 30.21 0.90
CA THR A 544 -65.82 29.50 0.90
C THR A 544 -65.37 29.24 -0.52
N ILE A 545 -64.07 29.41 -0.78
CA ILE A 545 -63.41 29.01 -2.01
C ILE A 545 -62.18 28.18 -1.67
N LYS A 546 -61.98 27.08 -2.40
CA LYS A 546 -60.81 26.22 -2.25
C LYS A 546 -60.26 25.86 -3.62
N LYS A 547 -58.97 26.07 -3.85
CA LYS A 547 -58.30 25.56 -5.04
C LYS A 547 -58.13 24.06 -4.87
N VAL A 548 -58.58 23.29 -5.84
CA VAL A 548 -58.54 21.82 -5.80
C VAL A 548 -57.55 21.24 -6.80
N LYS A 549 -57.18 22.02 -7.82
CA LYS A 549 -56.10 21.71 -8.75
C LYS A 549 -55.47 22.99 -9.28
#